data_AF-A0A6N2JQ41-F1
#
_entry.id   AF-A0A6N2JQ41-F1
#
_cell.length_a   1.000
_cell.length_b   1.000
_cell.length_c   1.000
_cell.angle_alpha   90.00
_cell.angle_beta   90.00
_cell.angle_gamma   90.00
#
_symmetry.space_group_name_H-M   'P 1'
#
loop_
_entity.id
_entity.type
_entity.pdbx_description
1 polymer ?
#
loop_
_entity_poly.entity_id
_entity_poly.type
_entity_poly.pdbx_seq_one_letter_code
_entity_poly.pdbx_strand_id
1 'polypeptide(L)'
;MTTLTVTLPEALTKYLQEQIASGHYNNTDDYIQTLIQQDQVRKTYLEPLILEGIASGDATPMKTSDWDTIRQAVRKNYSDRAQNG
;
A
#
# COMPACT_ATOMS: atom_id res chain seq x y z
N MET A 1 14.48 24.71 -0.59
CA MET A 1 15.02 23.33 -0.58
C MET A 1 15.94 23.21 0.62
N THR A 2 15.89 22.08 1.31
CA THR A 2 16.77 21.76 2.44
C THR A 2 17.70 20.65 1.98
N THR A 3 19.00 20.78 2.22
CA THR A 3 19.99 19.78 1.82
C THR A 3 20.04 18.66 2.86
N LEU A 4 19.97 17.40 2.41
CA LEU A 4 20.14 16.22 3.24
C LEU A 4 21.41 15.48 2.78
N THR A 5 22.37 15.30 3.70
CA THR A 5 23.56 14.48 3.45
C THR A 5 23.36 13.12 4.11
N VAL A 6 23.47 12.05 3.33
CA VAL A 6 23.32 10.66 3.80
C VAL A 6 24.46 9.82 3.28
N THR A 7 25.04 9.00 4.16
CA THR A 7 26.07 8.02 3.81
C THR A 7 25.42 6.66 3.62
N LEU A 8 25.64 6.06 2.46
CA LEU A 8 25.08 4.76 2.11
C LEU A 8 26.22 3.74 1.90
N PRO A 9 26.07 2.49 2.35
CA PRO A 9 26.94 1.39 1.93
C PRO A 9 26.98 1.26 0.40
N GLU A 10 28.07 0.69 -0.11
CA GLU A 10 28.27 0.51 -1.56
C GLU A 10 27.11 -0.26 -2.22
N ALA A 11 26.61 -1.31 -1.56
CA ALA A 11 25.47 -2.09 -2.04
C ALA A 11 24.20 -1.26 -2.25
N LEU A 12 23.90 -0.33 -1.32
CA LEU A 12 22.73 0.56 -1.45
C LEU A 12 22.94 1.63 -2.51
N THR A 13 24.18 2.10 -2.67
CA THR A 13 24.53 3.05 -3.73
C THR A 13 24.35 2.42 -5.11
N LYS A 14 24.77 1.17 -5.29
CA LYS A 14 24.58 0.43 -6.54
C LYS A 14 23.10 0.22 -6.85
N TYR A 15 22.32 -0.19 -5.85
CA TYR A 15 20.88 -0.36 -6.01
C TYR A 15 20.19 0.95 -6.42
N LEU A 16 20.53 2.07 -5.77
CA LEU A 16 20.04 3.40 -6.14
C LEU A 16 20.35 3.75 -7.60
N GLN A 17 21.59 3.50 -8.05
CA GLN A 17 22.01 3.73 -9.43
C GLN A 17 21.21 2.89 -10.42
N GLU A 18 20.93 1.62 -10.11
CA GLU A 18 20.09 0.75 -10.92
C GLU A 18 18.65 1.28 -11.03
N GLN A 19 18.08 1.80 -9.93
CA GLN A 19 16.75 2.42 -9.96
C GLN A 19 16.71 3.66 -10.85
N ILE A 20 17.73 4.52 -10.80
CA ILE A 20 17.81 5.69 -11.68
C ILE A 20 18.02 5.25 -13.14
N ALA A 21 18.91 4.29 -13.39
CA ALA A 21 19.20 3.77 -14.73
C ALA A 21 18.00 3.08 -15.38
N SER A 22 17.05 2.57 -14.60
CA SER A 22 15.78 2.02 -15.10
C SER A 22 14.87 3.06 -15.77
N GLY A 23 15.18 4.36 -15.65
CA GLY A 23 14.45 5.46 -16.28
C GLY A 23 13.20 5.90 -15.51
N HIS A 24 12.88 5.28 -14.37
CA HIS A 24 11.73 5.66 -13.54
C HIS A 24 11.97 6.93 -12.70
N TYR A 25 13.23 7.32 -12.49
CA TYR A 25 13.61 8.45 -11.65
C TYR A 25 14.67 9.30 -12.35
N ASN A 26 14.55 10.62 -12.23
CA ASN A 26 15.42 11.55 -12.95
C ASN A 26 16.79 11.72 -12.28
N ASN A 27 16.85 11.53 -10.95
CA ASN A 27 18.06 11.63 -10.15
C ASN A 27 17.86 10.97 -8.77
N THR A 28 18.91 11.00 -7.94
CA THR A 28 18.87 10.49 -6.58
C THR A 28 17.82 11.17 -5.71
N ASP A 29 17.71 12.50 -5.79
CA ASP A 29 16.81 13.27 -4.94
C ASP A 29 15.34 12.93 -5.23
N ASP A 30 15.01 12.72 -6.50
CA ASP A 30 13.68 12.28 -6.99
C ASP A 30 13.32 10.90 -6.42
N TYR A 31 14.27 9.96 -6.48
CA TYR A 31 14.08 8.63 -5.90
C TYR A 31 13.86 8.68 -4.38
N ILE A 32 14.68 9.46 -3.65
CA ILE A 32 14.57 9.58 -2.20
C ILE A 32 13.25 10.28 -1.79
N GLN A 33 12.84 11.33 -2.49
CA GLN A 33 11.56 12.00 -2.24
C GLN A 33 10.40 11.05 -2.45
N THR A 34 10.42 10.27 -3.53
CA THR A 34 9.40 9.26 -3.82
C THR A 34 9.36 8.19 -2.73
N LEU A 35 10.50 7.70 -2.25
CA LEU A 35 10.55 6.75 -1.13
C LEU A 35 9.93 7.31 0.15
N ILE A 36 10.19 8.58 0.47
CA ILE A 36 9.59 9.24 1.65
C ILE A 36 8.08 9.36 1.48
N GLN A 37 7.60 9.75 0.31
CA GLN A 37 6.16 9.81 0.03
C GLN A 37 5.49 8.43 0.14
N GLN A 38 6.12 7.39 -0.39
CA GLN A 38 5.63 6.01 -0.27
C GLN A 38 5.64 5.51 1.18
N ASP A 39 6.63 5.89 1.99
CA ASP A 39 6.65 5.61 3.43
C ASP A 39 5.51 6.32 4.16
N GLN A 40 5.29 7.60 3.86
CA GLN A 40 4.16 8.37 4.41
C GLN A 40 2.81 7.73 4.05
N VAL A 41 2.58 7.43 2.77
CA VAL A 41 1.32 6.81 2.33
C VAL A 41 1.12 5.44 2.98
N ARG A 42 2.17 4.61 3.05
CA ARG A 42 2.09 3.31 3.74
C ARG A 42 1.72 3.47 5.21
N LYS A 43 2.36 4.38 5.93
CA LYS A 43 2.04 4.65 7.34
C LYS A 43 0.63 5.18 7.50
N THR A 44 0.27 6.23 6.77
CA THR A 44 -1.06 6.86 6.90
C THR A 44 -2.20 5.95 6.51
N TYR A 45 -2.04 5.08 5.50
CA TYR A 45 -3.12 4.22 5.03
C TYR A 45 -3.15 2.86 5.74
N LEU A 46 -2.01 2.18 5.90
CA LEU A 46 -2.00 0.82 6.42
C LEU A 46 -2.08 0.77 7.94
N GLU A 47 -1.44 1.70 8.65
CA GLU A 47 -1.44 1.71 10.11
C GLU A 47 -2.85 1.75 10.72
N PRO A 48 -3.77 2.66 10.31
CA PRO A 48 -5.12 2.67 10.86
C PRO A 48 -5.92 1.42 10.48
N LEU A 49 -5.75 0.88 9.27
CA LEU A 49 -6.45 -0.35 8.86
C LEU A 49 -5.99 -1.58 9.64
N ILE A 50 -4.70 -1.65 9.95
CA ILE A 50 -4.15 -2.72 10.80
C ILE A 50 -4.69 -2.57 12.23
N LEU A 51 -4.73 -1.35 12.76
CA LEU A 51 -5.30 -1.07 14.08
C LEU A 51 -6.80 -1.43 14.15
N GLU A 52 -7.57 -1.08 13.11
CA GLU A 52 -8.97 -1.49 12.98
C GLU A 52 -9.10 -3.02 12.95
N GLY A 53 -8.25 -3.70 12.18
CA GLY A 53 -8.21 -5.16 12.13
C GLY A 53 -7.90 -5.81 13.48
N ILE A 54 -6.91 -5.27 14.23
CA ILE A 54 -6.58 -5.74 15.58
C ILE A 54 -7.74 -5.49 16.56
N ALA A 55 -8.42 -4.34 16.45
CA ALA A 55 -9.57 -4.00 17.27
C ALA A 55 -10.86 -4.75 16.87
N SER A 56 -10.89 -5.41 15.71
CA SER A 56 -12.08 -6.09 15.18
C SER A 56 -12.46 -7.38 15.92
N GLY A 57 -11.62 -7.82 16.87
CA GLY A 57 -11.82 -9.01 17.69
C GLY A 57 -11.00 -10.20 17.20
N ASP A 58 -11.23 -11.36 17.80
CA ASP A 58 -10.46 -12.57 17.49
C ASP A 58 -10.74 -13.06 16.07
N ALA A 59 -9.66 -13.36 15.35
CA ALA A 59 -9.76 -13.94 14.01
C ALA A 59 -10.42 -15.32 14.07
N THR A 60 -11.41 -15.55 13.21
CA THR A 60 -12.08 -16.85 13.06
C THR A 60 -11.68 -17.51 11.73
N PRO A 61 -11.66 -18.85 11.65
CA PRO A 61 -11.35 -19.53 10.39
C PRO A 61 -12.36 -19.18 9.30
N MET A 62 -11.87 -18.74 8.15
CA MET A 62 -12.70 -18.46 6.97
C MET A 62 -13.22 -19.78 6.37
N LYS A 63 -14.54 -20.02 6.44
CA LYS A 63 -15.19 -21.23 5.91
C LYS A 63 -15.75 -20.99 4.51
N THR A 64 -16.02 -22.09 3.79
CA THR A 64 -16.68 -22.03 2.47
C THR A 64 -18.03 -21.32 2.53
N SER A 65 -18.81 -21.51 3.62
CA SER A 65 -20.09 -20.83 3.84
C SER A 65 -19.96 -19.31 3.95
N ASP A 66 -18.86 -18.83 4.52
CA ASP A 66 -18.60 -17.40 4.68
C ASP A 66 -18.35 -16.78 3.31
N TRP A 67 -17.58 -17.46 2.46
CA TRP A 67 -17.38 -17.08 1.06
C TRP A 67 -18.67 -17.05 0.23
N ASP A 68 -19.55 -18.04 0.41
CA ASP A 68 -20.85 -18.06 -0.26
C ASP A 68 -21.72 -16.88 0.17
N THR A 69 -21.73 -16.57 1.47
CA THR A 69 -22.45 -15.42 2.03
C THR A 69 -21.92 -14.10 1.46
N ILE A 70 -20.60 -13.92 1.41
CA ILE A 70 -19.96 -12.74 0.82
C ILE A 70 -20.35 -12.60 -0.65
N ARG A 71 -20.29 -13.67 -1.45
CA ARG A 71 -20.67 -13.64 -2.87
C ARG A 71 -22.13 -13.25 -3.07
N GLN A 72 -23.03 -13.80 -2.25
CA GLN A 72 -24.46 -13.46 -2.31
C GLN A 72 -24.71 -11.99 -1.97
N ALA A 73 -24.07 -11.49 -0.90
CA ALA A 73 -24.18 -10.08 -0.51
C ALA A 73 -23.68 -9.13 -1.61
N VAL A 74 -22.53 -9.43 -2.23
CA VAL A 74 -22.00 -8.64 -3.35
C VAL A 74 -22.97 -8.64 -4.53
N ARG A 75 -23.49 -9.80 -4.95
CA ARG A 75 -24.46 -9.90 -6.04
C ARG A 75 -25.72 -9.07 -5.79
N LYS A 76 -26.25 -9.12 -4.57
CA LYS A 76 -27.41 -8.32 -4.15
C LYS A 76 -27.12 -6.82 -4.23
N ASN A 77 -25.97 -6.37 -3.72
CA ASN A 77 -25.59 -4.95 -3.78
C ASN A 77 -25.44 -4.43 -5.22
N TYR A 78 -25.00 -5.28 -6.15
CA TYR A 78 -24.93 -4.93 -7.57
C TYR A 78 -26.32 -4.84 -8.22
N SER A 79 -27.24 -5.75 -7.92
CA SER A 79 -28.62 -5.65 -8.42
C SER A 79 -29.35 -4.42 -7.88
N ASP A 80 -29.14 -4.09 -6.60
CA ASP A 80 -29.79 -2.95 -5.94
C ASP A 80 -29.27 -1.61 -6.49
N ARG A 81 -28.00 -1.54 -6.90
CA ARG A 81 -27.44 -0.36 -7.59
C ARG A 81 -27.93 -0.22 -9.03
N ALA A 82 -28.15 -1.33 -9.73
CA ALA A 82 -28.65 -1.32 -11.11
C ALA A 82 -30.14 -0.96 -11.21
N GLN A 83 -30.91 -1.06 -10.12
CA GLN A 83 -32.32 -0.65 -10.08
C GLN A 83 -32.56 0.77 -9.56
N ASN A 84 -31.56 1.41 -8.94
CA ASN A 84 -31.68 2.75 -8.35
C ASN A 84 -30.90 3.84 -9.13
N GLY A 85 -30.47 3.55 -10.37
CA GLY A 85 -29.87 4.50 -11.30
C GLY A 85 -30.66 4.55 -12.60
#